data_AF-A0A4Q8BEU9-F1
#
_entry.id   AF-A0A4Q8BEU9-F1
#
_cell.length_a   1.000
_cell.length_b   1.000
_cell.length_c   1.000
_cell.angle_alpha   90.00
_cell.angle_beta   90.00
_cell.angle_gamma   90.00
#
_symmetry.space_group_name_H-M   'P 1'
#
loop_
_entity.id
_entity.type
_entity.pdbx_description
1 polymer ?
#
loop_
_entity_poly.entity_id
_entity_poly.type
_entity_poly.pdbx_seq_one_letter_code
_entity_poly.pdbx_strand_id
1 'polypeptide(L)'
;MDTFEGIRVYAAGKITKNGWRHTLFPVVDDADYENPDQTPWSAEARIASLPGAVYVGPHFMSDDHGCYHGENSHGVAAGDIACAAYPGLSRPEVSRRCLDAIRSATHLFTWIDDPTCHGSLVEIGYARALGKQVYVYMQTGRKELEDLWFAGQIATAHGEAATAEQAWADFRLRLR
;
A
#
# COMPACT_ATOMS: atom_id res chain seq x y z
N MET A 1 -2.99 -24.57 11.76
CA MET A 1 -2.85 -23.40 10.86
C MET A 1 -2.26 -22.30 11.71
N ASP A 2 -1.14 -21.71 11.27
CA ASP A 2 -0.57 -20.57 11.97
C ASP A 2 -1.58 -19.41 11.91
N THR A 3 -1.89 -18.82 13.07
CA THR A 3 -2.74 -17.65 13.17
C THR A 3 -1.86 -16.41 13.23
N PHE A 4 -2.02 -15.49 12.29
CA PHE A 4 -1.23 -14.26 12.17
C PHE A 4 -1.83 -13.14 13.02
N GLU A 5 -2.31 -13.46 14.22
CA GLU A 5 -2.91 -12.48 15.14
C GLU A 5 -1.89 -11.41 15.51
N GLY A 6 -2.34 -10.14 15.56
CA GLY A 6 -1.47 -8.99 15.81
C GLY A 6 -0.63 -8.55 14.60
N ILE A 7 -0.67 -9.27 13.47
CA ILE A 7 -0.04 -8.82 12.22
C ILE A 7 -0.94 -7.78 11.54
N ARG A 8 -0.38 -6.59 11.35
CA ARG A 8 -1.04 -5.43 10.76
C ARG A 8 -0.16 -4.96 9.61
N VAL A 9 -0.64 -5.15 8.39
CA VAL A 9 0.13 -4.94 7.15
C VAL A 9 -0.29 -3.66 6.47
N TYR A 10 0.69 -2.79 6.25
CA TYR A 10 0.57 -1.66 5.31
C TYR A 10 1.27 -2.03 3.99
N ALA A 11 0.64 -1.73 2.85
CA ALA A 11 1.11 -2.13 1.52
C ALA A 11 1.61 -0.93 0.69
N ALA A 12 2.91 -0.68 0.71
CA ALA A 12 3.55 0.42 -0.02
C ALA A 12 3.93 0.03 -1.48
N GLY A 13 4.08 1.02 -2.36
CA GLY A 13 4.28 0.86 -3.81
C GLY A 13 3.43 1.86 -4.62
N LYS A 14 3.66 1.98 -5.94
CA LYS A 14 2.81 2.85 -6.79
C LYS A 14 1.35 2.37 -6.72
N ILE A 15 0.41 3.29 -6.50
CA ILE A 15 -1.03 3.01 -6.57
C ILE A 15 -1.46 3.28 -8.00
N THR A 16 -2.04 2.27 -8.65
CA THR A 16 -2.50 2.33 -10.04
C THR A 16 -3.91 1.75 -10.13
N LYS A 17 -4.66 2.16 -11.16
CA LYS A 17 -5.96 1.56 -11.48
C LYS A 17 -5.77 0.08 -11.80
N ASN A 18 -6.55 -0.80 -11.17
CA ASN A 18 -6.42 -2.26 -11.35
C ASN A 18 -5.01 -2.79 -11.09
N GLY A 19 -4.26 -2.13 -10.21
CA GLY A 19 -2.91 -2.54 -9.84
C GLY A 19 -2.88 -3.82 -9.01
N TRP A 20 -1.67 -4.27 -8.71
CA TRP A 20 -1.38 -5.48 -7.94
C TRP A 20 -2.07 -5.55 -6.56
N ARG A 21 -2.43 -4.41 -5.95
CA ARG A 21 -3.14 -4.41 -4.66
C ARG A 21 -4.52 -5.01 -4.75
N HIS A 22 -5.20 -4.90 -5.89
CA HIS A 22 -6.52 -5.51 -6.10
C HIS A 22 -6.47 -7.04 -6.09
N THR A 23 -5.30 -7.66 -6.36
CA THR A 23 -5.15 -9.12 -6.34
C THR A 23 -4.80 -9.65 -4.95
N LEU A 24 -4.16 -8.84 -4.11
CA LEU A 24 -3.61 -9.27 -2.82
C LEU A 24 -4.42 -8.82 -1.60
N PHE A 25 -5.07 -7.65 -1.68
CA PHE A 25 -5.73 -7.02 -0.55
C PHE A 25 -7.21 -6.75 -0.83
N PRO A 26 -8.04 -6.72 0.22
CA PRO A 26 -9.42 -6.26 0.11
C PRO A 26 -9.42 -4.75 -0.17
N VAL A 27 -9.43 -4.38 -1.46
CA VAL A 27 -9.65 -3.01 -1.91
C VAL A 27 -11.15 -2.73 -1.84
N VAL A 28 -11.51 -1.55 -1.35
CA VAL A 28 -12.90 -1.14 -1.21
C VAL A 28 -13.40 -0.62 -2.56
N ASP A 29 -14.56 -1.11 -3.00
CA ASP A 29 -15.19 -0.76 -4.28
C ASP A 29 -15.80 0.64 -4.20
N ASP A 30 -15.79 1.37 -5.31
CA ASP A 30 -16.40 2.67 -5.53
C ASP A 30 -17.86 2.74 -5.03
N ALA A 31 -18.63 1.67 -5.22
CA ALA A 31 -20.02 1.58 -4.76
C ALA A 31 -20.17 1.63 -3.22
N ASP A 32 -19.15 1.20 -2.47
CA ASP A 32 -19.14 1.26 -1.01
C ASP A 32 -18.86 2.69 -0.49
N TYR A 33 -18.23 3.56 -1.29
CA TYR A 33 -17.89 4.95 -0.92
C TYR A 33 -18.99 5.99 -1.21
N GLU A 34 -19.97 5.65 -2.06
CA GLU A 34 -21.15 6.51 -2.29
C GLU A 34 -22.05 6.59 -1.05
N ASN A 35 -21.82 5.75 -0.04
CA ASN A 35 -22.47 5.82 1.25
C ASN A 35 -21.74 6.81 2.18
N PRO A 36 -22.34 7.99 2.49
CA PRO A 36 -21.69 9.01 3.34
C PRO A 36 -21.47 8.54 4.79
N ASP A 37 -22.13 7.46 5.21
CA ASP A 37 -21.91 6.83 6.53
C ASP A 37 -20.72 5.85 6.53
N GLN A 38 -20.15 5.52 5.37
CA GLN A 38 -18.96 4.70 5.23
C GLN A 38 -17.75 5.59 4.89
N THR A 39 -16.92 5.85 5.89
CA THR A 39 -15.70 6.65 5.69
C THR A 39 -14.70 5.94 4.78
N PRO A 40 -13.95 6.69 3.93
CA PRO A 40 -12.96 6.18 2.99
C PRO A 40 -11.82 5.32 3.53
N TRP A 41 -11.72 5.27 4.84
CA TRP A 41 -10.67 4.58 5.57
C TRP A 41 -11.43 3.61 6.47
N SER A 42 -11.76 2.44 5.93
CA SER A 42 -12.44 1.42 6.71
C SER A 42 -11.57 1.04 7.92
N ALA A 43 -12.22 0.63 9.00
CA ALA A 43 -11.53 -0.13 10.03
C ALA A 43 -10.95 -1.39 9.39
N GLU A 44 -9.62 -1.55 9.47
CA GLU A 44 -8.86 -2.80 9.31
C GLU A 44 -9.53 -3.92 8.52
N ALA A 45 -9.06 -4.16 7.29
CA ALA A 45 -9.66 -5.18 6.43
C ALA A 45 -8.94 -6.53 6.57
N ARG A 46 -9.68 -7.65 6.61
CA ARG A 46 -9.08 -8.98 6.77
C ARG A 46 -8.33 -9.42 5.51
N ILE A 47 -7.13 -9.95 5.68
CA ILE A 47 -6.33 -10.48 4.56
C ILE A 47 -6.63 -11.97 4.40
N ALA A 48 -7.35 -12.35 3.34
CA ALA A 48 -7.81 -13.74 3.13
C ALA A 48 -6.65 -14.76 3.12
N SER A 49 -5.49 -14.38 2.58
CA SER A 49 -4.31 -15.24 2.50
C SER A 49 -3.49 -15.33 3.80
N LEU A 50 -3.83 -14.53 4.82
CA LEU A 50 -3.17 -14.48 6.13
C LEU A 50 -4.23 -14.46 7.26
N PRO A 51 -4.76 -15.63 7.66
CA PRO A 51 -5.77 -15.72 8.70
C PRO A 51 -5.33 -15.06 10.02
N GLY A 52 -6.10 -14.08 10.50
CA GLY A 52 -5.80 -13.31 11.72
C GLY A 52 -5.06 -11.99 11.48
N ALA A 53 -4.46 -11.79 10.30
CA ALA A 53 -3.84 -10.53 9.93
C ALA A 53 -4.85 -9.53 9.35
N VAL A 54 -4.53 -8.24 9.48
CA VAL A 54 -5.33 -7.14 8.92
C VAL A 54 -4.51 -6.23 8.02
N TYR A 55 -5.16 -5.73 6.99
CA TYR A 55 -4.69 -4.68 6.10
C TYR A 55 -5.08 -3.32 6.67
N VAL A 56 -4.11 -2.41 6.79
CA VAL A 56 -4.31 -1.09 7.43
C VAL A 56 -4.12 0.10 6.49
N GLY A 57 -3.71 -0.14 5.24
CA GLY A 57 -3.58 0.90 4.22
C GLY A 57 -2.35 0.75 3.32
N PRO A 58 -2.11 1.70 2.40
CA PRO A 58 -2.94 2.88 2.15
C PRO A 58 -4.30 2.46 1.58
N HIS A 59 -5.38 3.05 2.07
CA HIS A 59 -6.69 2.85 1.45
C HIS A 59 -6.78 3.76 0.22
N PHE A 60 -7.28 3.21 -0.88
CA PHE A 60 -7.43 3.91 -2.15
C PHE A 60 -8.75 3.49 -2.78
N MET A 61 -9.27 4.33 -3.70
CA MET A 61 -10.50 4.02 -4.40
C MET A 61 -10.22 3.02 -5.52
N SER A 62 -11.01 1.96 -5.59
CA SER A 62 -11.29 1.33 -6.88
C SER A 62 -12.26 2.25 -7.62
N ASP A 63 -12.07 2.45 -8.93
CA ASP A 63 -13.01 3.18 -9.78
C ASP A 63 -12.88 2.63 -11.20
N ASP A 64 -14.00 2.28 -11.81
CA ASP A 64 -14.06 1.77 -13.18
C ASP A 64 -13.69 2.84 -14.23
N HIS A 65 -13.72 4.13 -13.87
CA HIS A 65 -13.26 5.25 -14.71
C HIS A 65 -11.76 5.51 -14.54
N GLY A 66 -11.21 5.30 -13.34
CA GLY A 66 -9.79 5.49 -13.04
C GLY A 66 -9.43 6.92 -12.63
N CYS A 67 -10.42 7.76 -12.36
CA CYS A 67 -10.26 9.18 -12.10
C CYS A 67 -9.39 9.46 -10.87
N TYR A 68 -9.32 8.51 -9.93
CA TYR A 68 -8.58 8.63 -8.69
C TYR A 68 -7.14 8.13 -8.73
N HIS A 69 -6.67 7.61 -9.87
CA HIS A 69 -5.35 6.95 -10.01
C HIS A 69 -4.36 7.71 -10.89
N GLY A 70 -4.66 8.97 -11.23
CA GLY A 70 -3.74 9.82 -11.99
C GLY A 70 -2.46 10.17 -11.21
N GLU A 71 -1.50 10.79 -11.89
CA GLU A 71 -0.31 11.32 -11.23
C GLU A 71 -0.68 12.28 -10.10
N ASN A 72 0.05 12.22 -8.98
CA ASN A 72 -0.17 13.05 -7.79
C ASN A 72 -1.51 12.83 -7.04
N SER A 73 -2.21 11.72 -7.28
CA SER A 73 -3.51 11.41 -6.66
C SER A 73 -3.43 10.62 -5.35
N HIS A 74 -2.37 9.82 -5.19
CA HIS A 74 -2.24 8.81 -4.14
C HIS A 74 -3.46 7.87 -4.04
N GLY A 75 -4.13 7.61 -5.17
CA GLY A 75 -5.28 6.70 -5.24
C GLY A 75 -6.61 7.29 -4.76
N VAL A 76 -6.68 8.59 -4.43
CA VAL A 76 -7.90 9.23 -3.93
C VAL A 76 -8.16 10.62 -4.54
N ALA A 77 -7.55 10.93 -5.68
CA ALA A 77 -7.54 12.27 -6.29
C ALA A 77 -7.21 13.43 -5.32
N ALA A 78 -6.26 13.22 -4.40
CA ALA A 78 -5.84 14.23 -3.42
C ALA A 78 -5.35 15.57 -4.05
N GLY A 79 -5.10 15.58 -5.36
CA GLY A 79 -4.56 16.69 -6.15
C GLY A 79 -5.56 17.40 -7.07
N ASP A 80 -6.87 17.13 -6.98
CA ASP A 80 -7.92 17.91 -7.67
C ASP A 80 -7.98 17.79 -9.20
N ILE A 81 -7.73 16.60 -9.76
CA ILE A 81 -7.76 16.37 -11.21
C ILE A 81 -8.65 15.16 -11.52
N ALA A 82 -9.81 15.45 -12.12
CA ALA A 82 -10.61 14.64 -13.06
C ALA A 82 -12.09 14.49 -12.64
N CYS A 83 -12.38 14.10 -11.40
CA CYS A 83 -13.72 14.06 -10.81
C CYS A 83 -13.57 14.56 -9.39
N ALA A 84 -14.35 15.56 -8.97
CA ALA A 84 -14.18 16.32 -7.73
C ALA A 84 -13.51 15.51 -6.59
N ALA A 85 -12.37 15.99 -6.07
CA ALA A 85 -11.69 15.33 -4.96
C ALA A 85 -12.72 14.97 -3.88
N TYR A 86 -12.66 13.74 -3.36
CA TYR A 86 -13.65 13.29 -2.40
C TYR A 86 -13.68 14.28 -1.22
N PRO A 87 -14.86 14.79 -0.82
CA PRO A 87 -14.95 15.79 0.23
C PRO A 87 -14.19 15.34 1.49
N GLY A 88 -13.18 16.12 1.89
CA GLY A 88 -12.36 15.85 3.06
C GLY A 88 -11.03 15.11 2.81
N LEU A 89 -10.74 14.58 1.62
CA LEU A 89 -9.47 13.90 1.31
C LEU A 89 -8.43 14.81 0.63
N SER A 90 -8.03 15.87 1.32
CA SER A 90 -6.93 16.74 0.90
C SER A 90 -5.56 16.05 1.02
N ARG A 91 -4.51 16.53 0.32
CA ARG A 91 -3.13 15.99 0.48
C ARG A 91 -2.68 15.91 1.94
N PRO A 92 -2.88 16.95 2.79
CA PRO A 92 -2.56 16.84 4.22
C PRO A 92 -3.33 15.73 4.92
N GLU A 93 -4.62 15.56 4.63
CA GLU A 93 -5.43 14.52 5.25
C GLU A 93 -5.00 13.12 4.80
N VAL A 94 -4.76 12.92 3.50
CA VAL A 94 -4.25 11.65 2.97
C VAL A 94 -2.91 11.30 3.58
N SER A 95 -2.01 12.28 3.65
CA SER A 95 -0.71 12.10 4.31
C SER A 95 -0.88 11.71 5.78
N ARG A 96 -1.74 12.43 6.53
CA ARG A 96 -2.03 12.14 7.93
C ARG A 96 -2.53 10.71 8.11
N ARG A 97 -3.51 10.30 7.30
CA ARG A 97 -4.10 8.96 7.37
C ARG A 97 -3.10 7.85 7.01
N CYS A 98 -2.25 8.05 5.99
CA CYS A 98 -1.18 7.10 5.68
C CYS A 98 -0.20 6.96 6.85
N LEU A 99 0.21 8.07 7.46
CA LEU A 99 1.12 8.05 8.61
C LEU A 99 0.47 7.38 9.84
N ASP A 100 -0.82 7.60 10.09
CA ASP A 100 -1.56 6.95 11.17
C ASP A 100 -1.71 5.44 10.93
N ALA A 101 -1.98 5.04 9.68
CA ALA A 101 -1.99 3.63 9.27
C ALA A 101 -0.63 2.96 9.51
N ILE A 102 0.47 3.59 9.08
CA ILE A 102 1.84 3.09 9.31
C ILE A 102 2.17 3.00 10.81
N ARG A 103 1.75 3.99 11.61
CA ARG A 103 1.93 3.93 13.08
C ARG A 103 1.25 2.71 13.68
N SER A 104 0.04 2.38 13.20
CA SER A 104 -0.69 1.20 13.64
C SER A 104 -0.14 -0.12 13.09
N ALA A 105 0.57 -0.09 11.97
CA ALA A 105 1.12 -1.29 11.34
C ALA A 105 2.18 -1.96 12.22
N THR A 106 2.32 -3.28 12.09
CA THR A 106 3.50 -4.02 12.58
C THR A 106 4.47 -4.30 11.43
N HIS A 107 3.93 -4.49 10.22
CA HIS A 107 4.67 -4.85 9.03
C HIS A 107 4.35 -3.91 7.87
N LEU A 108 5.37 -3.58 7.09
CA LEU A 108 5.26 -2.91 5.80
C LEU A 108 5.62 -3.92 4.71
N PHE A 109 4.66 -4.25 3.85
CA PHE A 109 4.94 -4.96 2.60
C PHE A 109 5.08 -3.93 1.49
N THR A 110 6.18 -3.93 0.75
CA THR A 110 6.42 -2.99 -0.35
C THR A 110 6.68 -3.75 -1.63
N TRP A 111 5.92 -3.45 -2.67
CA TRP A 111 6.18 -3.89 -4.03
C TRP A 111 6.44 -2.69 -4.94
N ILE A 112 7.61 -2.67 -5.57
CA ILE A 112 8.06 -1.59 -6.44
C ILE A 112 8.22 -2.15 -7.87
N ASP A 113 7.29 -1.77 -8.73
CA ASP A 113 7.29 -2.03 -10.19
C ASP A 113 7.30 -0.74 -11.02
N ASP A 114 7.38 0.42 -10.36
CA ASP A 114 7.38 1.75 -10.96
C ASP A 114 8.32 2.68 -10.17
N PRO A 115 9.32 3.31 -10.82
CA PRO A 115 10.28 4.19 -10.14
C PRO A 115 9.66 5.49 -9.62
N THR A 116 8.44 5.83 -10.04
CA THR A 116 7.73 7.05 -9.66
C THR A 116 6.91 6.90 -8.37
N CYS A 117 7.10 5.82 -7.61
CA CYS A 117 6.46 5.57 -6.31
C CYS A 117 7.02 6.45 -5.17
N HIS A 118 7.30 7.72 -5.42
CA HIS A 118 8.01 8.62 -4.50
C HIS A 118 7.39 8.71 -3.10
N GLY A 119 6.05 8.75 -3.02
CA GLY A 119 5.34 8.72 -1.74
C GLY A 119 5.69 7.46 -0.93
N SER A 120 5.77 6.31 -1.59
CA SER A 120 6.14 5.05 -0.93
C SER A 120 7.58 4.98 -0.47
N LEU A 121 8.51 5.68 -1.14
CA LEU A 121 9.87 5.81 -0.61
C LEU A 121 9.88 6.57 0.73
N VAL A 122 9.01 7.58 0.89
CA VAL A 122 8.81 8.28 2.17
C VAL A 122 8.17 7.37 3.21
N GLU A 123 7.15 6.59 2.83
CA GLU A 123 6.48 5.62 3.71
C GLU A 123 7.46 4.58 4.27
N ILE A 124 8.34 4.03 3.43
CA ILE A 124 9.39 3.06 3.82
C ILE A 124 10.30 3.68 4.88
N GLY A 125 10.82 4.88 4.62
CA GLY A 125 11.72 5.58 5.56
C GLY A 125 11.04 5.87 6.90
N TYR A 126 9.79 6.35 6.87
CA TYR A 126 9.01 6.63 8.07
C TYR A 126 8.73 5.36 8.89
N ALA A 127 8.36 4.26 8.23
CA ALA A 127 8.12 2.98 8.89
C ALA A 127 9.39 2.43 9.56
N ARG A 128 10.54 2.53 8.89
CA ARG A 128 11.85 2.16 9.49
C ARG A 128 12.19 3.00 10.71
N ALA A 129 11.97 4.30 10.66
CA ALA A 129 12.20 5.20 11.79
C ALA A 129 11.32 4.84 13.01
N LEU A 130 10.13 4.28 12.79
CA LEU A 130 9.24 3.78 13.84
C LEU A 130 9.55 2.34 14.30
N GLY A 131 10.61 1.71 13.78
CA GLY A 131 10.99 0.34 14.14
C GLY A 131 10.08 -0.75 13.58
N LYS A 132 9.31 -0.47 12.51
CA LYS A 132 8.46 -1.47 11.86
C LYS A 132 9.30 -2.50 11.10
N GLN A 133 8.74 -3.71 10.94
CA GLN A 133 9.31 -4.73 10.06
C GLN A 133 8.97 -4.35 8.61
N VAL A 134 9.98 -4.08 7.79
CA VAL A 134 9.79 -3.54 6.43
C VAL A 134 10.38 -4.50 5.42
N TYR A 135 9.56 -4.90 4.45
CA TYR A 135 9.92 -5.84 3.40
C TYR A 135 9.80 -5.12 2.07
N VAL A 136 10.90 -5.04 1.32
CA VAL A 136 10.94 -4.34 0.03
C VAL A 136 11.24 -5.31 -1.09
N TYR A 137 10.31 -5.43 -2.02
CA TYR A 137 10.45 -6.25 -3.21
C TYR A 137 10.43 -5.37 -4.45
N MET A 138 11.42 -5.54 -5.33
CA MET A 138 11.48 -4.86 -6.62
C MET A 138 11.18 -5.84 -7.76
N GLN A 139 10.57 -5.34 -8.83
CA GLN A 139 10.31 -6.15 -10.00
C GLN A 139 11.62 -6.52 -10.72
N THR A 140 11.85 -7.83 -10.90
CA THR A 140 13.03 -8.34 -11.63
C THR A 140 13.08 -7.81 -13.06
N GLY A 141 14.28 -7.50 -13.55
CA GLY A 141 14.51 -7.15 -14.96
C GLY A 141 14.17 -5.70 -15.33
N ARG A 142 13.88 -4.84 -14.34
CA ARG A 142 13.60 -3.42 -14.52
C ARG A 142 14.81 -2.58 -14.08
N LYS A 143 15.67 -2.19 -15.04
CA LYS A 143 16.92 -1.46 -14.76
C LYS A 143 16.68 -0.11 -14.07
N GLU A 144 15.58 0.55 -14.37
CA GLU A 144 15.21 1.82 -13.77
C GLU A 144 14.91 1.72 -12.25
N LEU A 145 14.72 0.50 -11.73
CA LEU A 145 14.54 0.29 -10.29
C LEU A 145 15.88 0.12 -9.55
N GLU A 146 16.99 -0.10 -10.27
CA GLU A 146 18.33 -0.26 -9.67
C GLU A 146 18.72 0.99 -8.87
N ASP A 147 18.31 2.19 -9.30
CA ASP A 147 18.54 3.46 -8.60
C ASP A 147 17.79 3.56 -7.25
N LEU A 148 16.81 2.69 -7.00
CA LEU A 148 16.06 2.64 -5.75
C LEU A 148 16.70 1.71 -4.71
N TRP A 149 17.92 1.20 -4.97
CA TRP A 149 18.67 0.28 -4.10
C TRP A 149 18.67 0.68 -2.62
N PHE A 150 18.70 1.99 -2.33
CA PHE A 150 18.72 2.51 -0.97
C PHE A 150 17.48 2.10 -0.16
N ALA A 151 16.30 2.07 -0.78
CA ALA A 151 15.07 1.61 -0.13
C ALA A 151 15.17 0.15 0.32
N GLY A 152 15.82 -0.70 -0.48
CA GLY A 152 16.12 -2.08 -0.11
C GLY A 152 17.09 -2.18 1.06
N GLN A 153 18.17 -1.39 1.04
CA GLN A 153 19.22 -1.44 2.07
C GLN A 153 18.73 -1.02 3.47
N ILE A 154 17.74 -0.13 3.56
CA ILE A 154 17.19 0.27 4.87
C ILE A 154 16.11 -0.70 5.37
N ALA A 155 15.62 -1.61 4.53
CA ALA A 155 14.56 -2.56 4.88
C ALA A 155 15.02 -3.60 5.91
N THR A 156 14.07 -4.29 6.55
CA THR A 156 14.36 -5.49 7.36
C THR A 156 14.79 -6.65 6.47
N ALA A 157 14.10 -6.81 5.34
CA ALA A 157 14.47 -7.73 4.29
C ALA A 157 14.14 -7.08 2.94
N HIS A 158 14.92 -7.40 1.92
CA HIS A 158 14.60 -7.01 0.56
C HIS A 158 14.90 -8.13 -0.42
N GLY A 159 14.31 -8.07 -1.60
CA GLY A 159 14.51 -9.04 -2.66
C GLY A 159 13.93 -8.57 -3.98
N GLU A 160 13.98 -9.45 -4.96
CA GLU A 160 13.36 -9.25 -6.26
C GLU A 160 12.36 -10.36 -6.54
N ALA A 161 11.31 -10.05 -7.29
CA ALA A 161 10.36 -11.03 -7.79
C ALA A 161 9.85 -10.64 -9.19
N ALA A 162 9.30 -11.57 -9.96
CA ALA A 162 8.74 -11.23 -11.27
C ALA A 162 7.35 -10.56 -11.14
N THR A 163 6.61 -10.90 -10.09
CA THR A 163 5.26 -10.37 -9.82
C THR A 163 5.05 -10.08 -8.33
N ALA A 164 4.05 -9.26 -8.03
CA ALA A 164 3.66 -8.94 -6.66
C ALA A 164 3.19 -10.19 -5.89
N GLU A 165 2.54 -11.15 -6.55
CA GLU A 165 2.09 -12.41 -5.94
C GLU A 165 3.27 -13.28 -5.48
N GLN A 166 4.36 -13.30 -6.25
CA GLN A 166 5.58 -14.00 -5.87
C GLN A 166 6.26 -13.31 -4.69
N ALA A 167 6.38 -11.97 -4.72
CA ALA A 167 6.87 -11.18 -3.60
C ALA A 167 6.03 -11.41 -2.33
N TRP A 168 4.70 -11.47 -2.48
CA TRP A 168 3.77 -11.75 -1.39
C TRP A 168 3.94 -13.16 -0.83
N ALA A 169 4.15 -14.17 -1.69
CA ALA A 169 4.41 -15.52 -1.24
C ALA A 169 5.69 -15.61 -0.39
N ASP A 170 6.78 -14.94 -0.80
CA ASP A 170 8.01 -14.86 -0.01
C ASP A 170 7.79 -14.10 1.31
N PHE A 171 7.11 -12.96 1.28
CA PHE A 171 6.76 -12.21 2.49
C PHE A 171 6.03 -13.08 3.52
N ARG A 172 5.03 -13.86 3.09
CA ARG A 172 4.29 -14.77 3.99
C ARG A 172 5.17 -15.82 4.64
N LEU A 173 6.20 -16.30 3.96
CA LEU A 173 7.16 -17.26 4.54
C LEU A 173 8.02 -16.61 5.63
N ARG A 174 8.26 -15.30 5.53
CA ARG A 174 9.07 -14.52 6.50
C ARG A 174 8.29 -13.98 7.69
N LEU A 175 6.96 -14.14 7.69
CA LEU A 175 6.12 -13.84 8.85
C LEU A 175 6.09 -14.97 9.89
N ARG A 176 6.69 -16.14 9.57
CA ARG A 176 6.86 -17.28 10.45
C ARG A 176 8.15 -17.15 11.25
#